data_AF-A0A413I4G0-F1
#
_entry.id   AF-A0A413I4G0-F1
#
_cell.length_a   1.000
_cell.length_b   1.000
_cell.length_c   1.000
_cell.angle_alpha   90.00
_cell.angle_beta   90.00
_cell.angle_gamma   90.00
#
_symmetry.space_group_name_H-M   'P 1'
#
loop_
_entity.id
_entity.type
_entity.pdbx_description
1 polymer ?
#
loop_
_entity_poly.entity_id
_entity_poly.type
_entity_poly.pdbx_seq_one_letter_code
_entity_poly.pdbx_strand_id
1 'polypeptide(L)'
;MHLIKDENGNLIPHGHEHVHEHTHEDGHTHTHAHTHEHGHEEEHHHHHDHEHGCEGSCDTGCNGCGGAAKDPKAQLVALLGYMLDHNESHARELDDMAAKISEAGMSEAAEQIKKGVAEFQKGNMYLSLALSMVKEDK
;
A
#
# COMPACT_ATOMS: atom_id res chain seq x y z
N MET A 1 -5.63 -13.89 24.49
CA MET A 1 -5.33 -12.73 25.35
C MET A 1 -4.33 -13.13 26.43
N HIS A 2 -3.10 -12.64 26.40
CA HIS A 2 -2.18 -12.67 27.54
C HIS A 2 -2.13 -11.25 28.12
N LEU A 3 -2.73 -11.05 29.30
CA LEU A 3 -2.80 -9.74 29.95
C LEU A 3 -1.58 -9.59 30.86
N ILE A 4 -0.55 -8.90 30.37
CA ILE A 4 0.66 -8.60 31.15
C ILE A 4 0.41 -7.30 31.91
N LYS A 5 0.53 -7.37 33.24
CA LYS A 5 0.39 -6.23 34.15
C LYS A 5 1.75 -5.87 34.71
N ASP A 6 1.98 -4.57 34.92
CA ASP A 6 3.14 -4.13 35.69
C ASP A 6 2.97 -4.42 37.19
N GLU A 7 4.04 -4.15 37.96
CA GLU A 7 4.10 -4.34 39.42
C GLU A 7 3.06 -3.49 40.18
N ASN A 8 2.46 -2.50 39.51
CA ASN A 8 1.47 -1.58 40.04
C ASN A 8 0.04 -1.91 39.56
N GLY A 9 -0.13 -2.99 38.79
CA GLY A 9 -1.42 -3.45 38.28
C GLY A 9 -1.93 -2.69 37.06
N ASN A 10 -1.14 -1.79 36.47
CA ASN A 10 -1.49 -1.11 35.24
C ASN A 10 -1.24 -2.02 34.03
N LEU A 11 -2.11 -1.86 33.03
CA LEU A 11 -2.01 -2.59 31.77
C LEU A 11 -0.85 -2.00 30.97
N ILE A 12 0.15 -2.83 30.66
CA ILE A 12 1.23 -2.42 29.75
C ILE A 12 0.71 -2.63 28.32
N PRO A 13 0.58 -1.56 27.50
CA PRO A 13 0.37 -1.73 26.07
C PRO A 13 1.63 -2.38 25.49
N HIS A 14 1.52 -3.64 25.09
CA HIS A 14 2.56 -4.29 24.31
C HIS A 14 2.06 -4.34 22.87
N GLY A 15 2.77 -3.66 21.97
CA GLY A 15 2.55 -3.79 20.53
C GLY A 15 2.92 -5.21 20.14
N HIS A 16 1.94 -5.98 19.68
CA HIS A 16 2.18 -7.32 19.19
C HIS A 16 2.47 -7.20 17.69
N GLU A 17 3.72 -7.45 17.30
CA GLU A 17 4.04 -7.64 15.88
C GLU A 17 3.35 -8.92 15.42
N HIS A 18 2.39 -8.75 14.52
CA HIS A 18 1.79 -9.87 13.82
C HIS A 18 2.19 -9.79 12.35
N VAL A 19 2.66 -10.91 11.83
CA VAL A 19 2.88 -11.09 10.40
C VAL A 19 1.65 -11.77 9.83
N HIS A 20 1.07 -11.21 8.77
CA HIS A 20 0.03 -11.90 8.02
C HIS A 20 0.66 -12.62 6.84
N GLU A 21 0.35 -13.90 6.72
CA GLU A 21 0.73 -14.72 5.58
C GLU A 21 -0.41 -14.68 4.57
N HIS A 22 -0.12 -14.15 3.38
CA HIS A 22 -1.07 -14.14 2.28
C HIS A 22 -0.60 -15.11 1.22
N THR A 23 -1.48 -16.06 0.88
CA THR A 23 -1.28 -17.00 -0.22
C THR A 23 -2.10 -16.52 -1.39
N HIS A 24 -1.42 -16.17 -2.48
CA HIS A 24 -2.09 -15.87 -3.74
C HIS A 24 -2.56 -17.18 -4.40
N GLU A 25 -3.57 -17.09 -5.26
CA GLU A 25 -4.14 -18.25 -5.97
C GLU A 25 -3.11 -18.95 -6.89
N ASP A 26 -1.97 -18.29 -7.17
CA ASP A 26 -0.80 -18.82 -7.87
C ASP A 26 0.20 -19.57 -6.95
N GLY A 27 -0.16 -19.78 -5.68
CA GLY A 27 0.61 -20.54 -4.69
C GLY A 27 1.81 -19.81 -4.08
N HIS A 28 2.01 -18.53 -4.39
CA HIS A 28 3.09 -17.75 -3.78
C HIS A 28 2.64 -17.14 -2.45
N THR A 29 3.43 -17.37 -1.40
CA THR A 29 3.18 -16.82 -0.06
C THR A 29 4.19 -15.74 0.27
N HIS A 30 3.72 -14.66 0.89
CA HIS A 30 4.61 -13.65 1.46
C HIS A 30 4.02 -13.10 2.78
N THR A 31 4.89 -12.44 3.55
CA THR A 31 4.53 -11.87 4.85
C THR A 31 4.94 -10.40 4.92
N HIS A 32 4.10 -9.57 5.53
CA HIS A 32 4.42 -8.18 5.86
C HIS A 32 4.17 -7.94 7.35
N ALA A 33 5.11 -7.25 8.01
CA ALA A 33 4.98 -6.81 9.38
C ALA A 33 4.26 -5.45 9.40
N HIS A 34 3.23 -5.33 10.23
CA HIS A 34 2.52 -4.08 10.45
C HIS A 34 2.36 -3.85 11.95
N THR A 35 2.39 -2.57 12.34
CA THR A 35 2.20 -2.12 13.73
C THR A 35 0.90 -1.34 13.80
N HIS A 36 -0.05 -1.81 14.61
CA HIS A 36 -1.28 -1.07 14.88
C HIS A 36 -1.17 -0.31 16.21
N GLU A 37 -1.54 0.97 16.20
CA GLU A 37 -1.91 1.70 17.41
C GLU A 37 -3.34 1.28 17.78
N HIS A 38 -3.51 0.66 18.96
CA HIS A 38 -4.81 0.13 19.40
C HIS A 38 -5.79 1.27 19.75
N GLY A 39 -6.48 1.77 18.73
CA GLY A 39 -7.65 2.62 18.84
C GLY A 39 -8.93 1.86 18.50
N HIS A 40 -9.54 1.27 19.52
CA HIS A 40 -10.90 0.71 19.55
C HIS A 40 -11.21 -0.55 18.73
N GLU A 41 -11.86 -1.48 19.44
CA GLU A 41 -12.48 -2.73 19.03
C GLU A 41 -13.71 -2.51 18.13
N GLU A 42 -13.50 -1.96 16.94
CA GLU A 42 -14.40 -2.18 15.82
C GLU A 42 -13.70 -3.14 14.88
N GLU A 43 -14.42 -4.16 14.44
CA GLU A 43 -14.00 -5.08 13.39
C GLU A 43 -13.79 -4.25 12.12
N HIS A 44 -12.59 -3.68 11.96
CA HIS A 44 -12.18 -3.00 10.74
C HIS A 44 -11.95 -4.08 9.68
N HIS A 45 -13.06 -4.56 9.11
CA HIS A 45 -13.08 -4.99 7.72
C HIS A 45 -12.60 -3.79 6.92
N HIS A 46 -11.31 -3.76 6.63
CA HIS A 46 -10.84 -3.05 5.45
C HIS A 46 -11.37 -3.85 4.27
N HIS A 47 -12.65 -3.63 3.95
CA HIS A 47 -13.14 -3.91 2.63
C HIS A 47 -12.33 -2.98 1.71
N HIS A 48 -11.31 -3.55 1.08
CA HIS A 48 -10.89 -3.06 -0.21
C HIS A 48 -12.09 -3.31 -1.12
N ASP A 49 -13.01 -2.35 -1.14
CA ASP A 49 -13.94 -2.26 -2.24
C ASP A 49 -13.04 -1.93 -3.43
N HIS A 50 -12.66 -2.97 -4.17
CA HIS A 50 -12.08 -2.81 -5.48
C HIS A 50 -13.21 -2.26 -6.34
N GLU A 51 -13.46 -0.96 -6.24
CA GLU A 51 -14.09 -0.20 -7.30
C GLU A 51 -13.07 -0.16 -8.45
N HIS A 52 -12.92 -1.31 -9.10
CA HIS A 52 -12.65 -1.33 -10.50
C HIS A 52 -13.71 -0.40 -11.10
N GLY A 53 -13.27 0.73 -11.66
CA GLY A 53 -14.08 1.55 -12.55
C GLY A 53 -14.46 0.77 -13.81
N CYS A 54 -15.16 -0.34 -13.63
CA CYS A 54 -15.89 -1.06 -14.64
C CYS A 54 -17.35 -0.69 -14.40
N GLU A 55 -17.74 0.46 -14.95
CA GLU A 55 -19.13 0.85 -15.07
C GLU A 55 -19.83 -0.18 -15.98
N GLY A 56 -20.32 -1.27 -15.40
CA GLY A 56 -20.97 -2.35 -16.16
C GLY A 56 -21.12 -3.67 -15.40
N SER A 57 -22.26 -3.82 -14.72
CA SER A 57 -22.97 -5.06 -14.39
C SER A 57 -22.20 -6.39 -14.60
N CYS A 58 -21.71 -6.97 -13.51
CA CYS A 58 -21.17 -8.33 -13.48
C CYS A 58 -22.27 -9.37 -13.22
N ASP A 59 -23.24 -9.52 -14.14
CA ASP A 59 -24.23 -10.61 -14.07
C ASP A 59 -24.29 -11.49 -15.33
N THR A 60 -23.36 -11.35 -16.27
CA THR A 60 -23.31 -12.28 -17.41
C THR A 60 -21.88 -12.46 -17.91
N GLY A 61 -21.25 -13.56 -17.48
CA GLY A 61 -20.17 -14.20 -18.22
C GLY A 61 -18.96 -13.32 -18.56
N CYS A 62 -18.24 -12.82 -17.54
CA CYS A 62 -16.86 -12.38 -17.79
C CYS A 62 -15.94 -13.61 -17.96
N ASN A 63 -16.02 -14.22 -19.15
CA ASN A 63 -14.97 -15.08 -19.71
C ASN A 63 -13.67 -14.30 -20.01
N GLY A 64 -13.46 -13.12 -19.40
CA GLY A 64 -12.34 -12.21 -19.68
C GLY A 64 -11.13 -12.37 -18.76
N CYS A 65 -11.29 -12.92 -17.55
CA CYS A 65 -10.17 -13.20 -16.63
C CYS A 65 -9.64 -14.64 -16.75
N GLY A 66 -10.12 -15.42 -17.71
CA GLY A 66 -9.70 -16.80 -17.96
C GLY A 66 -8.51 -16.98 -18.90
N GLY A 67 -7.75 -15.93 -19.23
CA GLY A 67 -6.70 -16.02 -20.26
C GLY A 67 -5.54 -15.02 -20.18
N ALA A 68 -5.53 -14.08 -19.24
CA ALA A 68 -4.58 -12.95 -19.25
C ALA A 68 -3.33 -13.13 -18.37
N ALA A 69 -2.90 -14.37 -18.11
CA ALA A 69 -1.67 -14.64 -17.38
C ALA A 69 -0.88 -15.80 -17.99
N LYS A 70 -0.50 -15.68 -19.27
CA LYS A 70 0.61 -16.45 -19.85
C LYS A 70 1.74 -15.58 -20.40
N ASP A 71 1.58 -14.25 -20.37
CA ASP A 71 2.59 -13.33 -20.85
C ASP A 71 3.27 -12.65 -19.65
N PRO A 72 4.53 -13.02 -19.33
CA PRO A 72 5.32 -12.38 -18.28
C PRO A 72 5.41 -10.85 -18.46
N LYS A 73 5.39 -10.37 -19.71
CA LYS A 73 5.45 -8.94 -20.03
C LYS A 73 4.19 -8.22 -19.58
N ALA A 74 3.01 -8.81 -19.78
CA ALA A 74 1.75 -8.22 -19.33
C ALA A 74 1.68 -8.10 -17.80
N GLN A 75 2.22 -9.10 -17.08
CA GLN A 75 2.34 -9.07 -15.63
C GLN A 75 3.28 -7.96 -15.16
N LEU A 76 4.45 -7.80 -15.81
CA LEU A 76 5.40 -6.72 -15.49
C LEU A 76 4.82 -5.34 -15.76
N VAL A 77 4.07 -5.16 -16.86
CA VAL A 77 3.38 -3.90 -17.17
C VAL A 77 2.33 -3.57 -16.11
N ALA A 78 1.53 -4.54 -15.70
CA ALA A 78 0.53 -4.36 -14.65
C ALA A 78 1.19 -4.01 -13.30
N LEU A 79 2.27 -4.71 -12.94
CA LEU A 79 3.00 -4.45 -11.69
C LEU A 79 3.64 -3.05 -11.69
N LEU A 80 4.30 -2.65 -12.77
CA LEU A 80 4.89 -1.31 -12.89
C LEU A 80 3.83 -0.21 -12.84
N GLY A 81 2.67 -0.42 -13.46
CA GLY A 81 1.53 0.48 -13.37
C GLY A 81 1.05 0.64 -11.93
N TYR A 82 0.83 -0.48 -11.23
CA TYR A 82 0.45 -0.47 -9.81
C TYR A 82 1.46 0.29 -8.94
N MET A 83 2.78 0.06 -9.13
CA MET A 83 3.80 0.70 -8.32
C MET A 83 3.84 2.22 -8.51
N LEU A 84 3.55 2.72 -9.72
CA LEU A 84 3.42 4.16 -9.98
C LEU A 84 2.27 4.77 -9.20
N ASP A 85 1.08 4.18 -9.33
CA ASP A 85 -0.13 4.66 -8.65
C ASP A 85 0.03 4.61 -7.12
N HIS A 86 0.66 3.54 -6.62
CA HIS A 86 0.92 3.34 -5.20
C HIS A 86 1.88 4.41 -4.65
N ASN A 87 3.00 4.66 -5.34
CA ASN A 87 3.94 5.70 -4.95
C ASN A 87 3.33 7.11 -5.02
N GLU A 88 2.43 7.35 -5.97
CA GLU A 88 1.71 8.63 -6.07
C GLU A 88 0.77 8.83 -4.87
N SER A 89 0.11 7.77 -4.38
CA SER A 89 -0.66 7.85 -3.13
C SER A 89 0.23 8.14 -1.93
N HIS A 90 1.35 7.43 -1.79
CA HIS A 90 2.31 7.68 -0.71
C HIS A 90 2.85 9.11 -0.71
N ALA A 91 3.17 9.66 -1.89
CA ALA A 91 3.61 11.03 -2.03
C ALA A 91 2.57 12.03 -1.48
N ARG A 92 1.27 11.83 -1.80
CA ARG A 92 0.18 12.67 -1.28
C ARG A 92 0.01 12.53 0.23
N GLU A 93 0.02 11.31 0.76
CA GLU A 93 -0.12 11.07 2.19
C GLU A 93 1.05 11.67 3.00
N LEU A 94 2.26 11.60 2.47
CA LEU A 94 3.45 12.23 3.06
C LEU A 94 3.38 13.76 3.00
N ASP A 95 2.87 14.35 1.92
CA ASP A 95 2.65 15.79 1.85
C ASP A 95 1.61 16.28 2.86
N ASP A 96 0.50 15.55 3.02
CA ASP A 96 -0.52 15.83 4.04
C ASP A 96 0.07 15.71 5.46
N MET A 97 0.93 14.73 5.69
CA MET A 97 1.66 14.58 6.96
C MET A 97 2.63 15.74 7.19
N ALA A 98 3.37 16.16 6.17
CA ALA A 98 4.28 17.30 6.25
C ALA A 98 3.53 18.59 6.61
N ALA A 99 2.31 18.79 6.09
CA ALA A 99 1.46 19.91 6.46
C ALA A 99 1.12 19.89 7.96
N LYS A 100 0.63 18.75 8.48
CA LYS A 100 0.30 18.58 9.91
C LYS A 100 1.51 18.78 10.82
N ILE A 101 2.67 18.25 10.44
CA ILE A 101 3.94 18.42 11.20
C ILE A 101 4.38 19.88 11.20
N SER A 102 4.20 20.59 10.08
CA SER A 102 4.48 22.03 10.01
C SER A 102 3.53 22.83 10.90
N GLU A 103 2.24 22.49 10.93
CA GLU A 103 1.25 23.13 11.82
C GLU A 103 1.57 22.90 13.30
N ALA A 104 2.13 21.74 13.64
CA ALA A 104 2.65 21.44 14.99
C ALA A 104 3.95 22.19 15.35
N GLY A 105 4.47 23.05 14.45
CA GLY A 105 5.66 23.87 14.68
C GLY A 105 6.98 23.15 14.41
N MET A 106 6.95 21.95 13.83
CA MET A 106 8.13 21.13 13.54
C MET A 106 8.60 21.33 12.08
N SER A 107 8.85 22.57 11.68
CA SER A 107 9.10 22.95 10.29
C SER A 107 10.28 22.21 9.63
N GLU A 108 11.35 21.93 10.38
CA GLU A 108 12.51 21.20 9.84
C GLU A 108 12.16 19.75 9.48
N ALA A 109 11.36 19.07 10.31
CA ALA A 109 10.87 17.72 10.02
C ALA A 109 9.93 17.70 8.82
N ALA A 110 9.01 18.67 8.74
CA ALA A 110 8.15 18.84 7.57
C ALA A 110 8.95 19.06 6.27
N GLU A 111 10.04 19.84 6.34
CA GLU A 111 10.93 20.07 5.18
C GLU A 111 11.63 18.78 4.73
N GLN A 112 12.08 17.92 5.67
CA GLN A 112 12.68 16.64 5.32
C GLN A 112 11.68 15.70 4.63
N ILE A 113 10.42 15.67 5.09
CA ILE A 113 9.37 14.87 4.45
C ILE A 113 9.13 15.36 3.02
N LYS A 114 9.02 16.68 2.81
CA LYS A 114 8.85 17.25 1.46
C LYS A 114 10.02 16.93 0.52
N LYS A 115 11.25 16.89 1.03
CA LYS A 115 12.42 16.41 0.25
C LYS A 115 12.26 14.93 -0.13
N GLY A 116 11.79 14.10 0.81
CA GLY A 116 11.45 12.71 0.54
C GLY A 116 10.39 12.56 -0.55
N VAL A 117 9.30 13.32 -0.48
CA VAL A 117 8.23 13.34 -1.50
C VAL A 117 8.79 13.71 -2.88
N ALA A 118 9.66 14.72 -2.97
CA ALA A 118 10.29 15.12 -4.23
C ALA A 118 11.14 13.98 -4.83
N GLU A 119 11.88 13.23 -4.02
CA GLU A 119 12.64 12.07 -4.49
C GLU A 119 11.73 10.89 -4.87
N PHE A 120 10.59 10.69 -4.20
CA PHE A 120 9.58 9.71 -4.62
C PHE A 120 9.01 10.03 -6.00
N GLN A 121 8.61 11.27 -6.22
CA GLN A 121 8.08 11.73 -7.52
C GLN A 121 9.13 11.58 -8.63
N LYS A 122 10.39 11.87 -8.33
CA LYS A 122 11.51 11.61 -9.24
C LYS A 122 11.69 10.11 -9.52
N GLY A 123 11.56 9.26 -8.50
CA GLY A 123 11.49 7.80 -8.67
C GLY A 123 10.39 7.38 -9.64
N ASN A 124 9.19 7.98 -9.50
CA ASN A 124 8.06 7.72 -10.40
C ASN A 124 8.33 8.12 -11.86
N MET A 125 9.14 9.15 -12.11
CA MET A 125 9.57 9.47 -13.49
C MET A 125 10.39 8.33 -14.11
N TYR A 126 11.31 7.75 -13.34
CA TYR A 126 12.11 6.61 -13.81
C TYR A 126 11.25 5.35 -14.00
N LEU A 127 10.31 5.09 -13.09
CA LEU A 127 9.37 3.97 -13.23
C LEU A 127 8.44 4.15 -14.45
N SER A 128 8.00 5.38 -14.74
CA SER A 128 7.19 5.69 -15.92
C SER A 128 7.96 5.46 -17.22
N LEU A 129 9.25 5.81 -17.23
CA LEU A 129 10.14 5.51 -18.35
C LEU A 129 10.33 4.00 -18.52
N ALA A 130 10.58 3.27 -17.43
CA ALA A 130 10.70 1.81 -17.45
C ALA A 130 9.41 1.14 -17.94
N LEU A 131 8.24 1.60 -17.48
CA LEU A 131 6.94 1.13 -17.96
C LEU A 131 6.78 1.34 -19.47
N SER A 132 7.22 2.48 -19.99
CA SER A 132 7.17 2.79 -21.42
C SER A 132 8.09 1.86 -22.22
N MET A 133 9.33 1.66 -21.76
CA MET A 133 10.28 0.72 -22.36
C MET A 133 9.72 -0.70 -22.37
N VAL A 134 9.19 -1.19 -21.24
CA VAL A 134 8.59 -2.52 -21.16
C VAL A 134 7.38 -2.64 -22.07
N LYS A 135 6.54 -1.60 -22.25
CA LYS A 135 5.43 -1.65 -23.20
C LYS A 135 5.92 -1.76 -24.66
N GLU A 136 6.93 -0.99 -25.02
CA GLU A 136 7.45 -0.84 -26.39
C GLU A 136 8.37 -1.98 -26.86
N ASP A 137 9.00 -2.72 -25.94
CA ASP A 137 9.96 -3.78 -26.26
C ASP A 137 9.27 -4.94 -27.02
N LYS A 138 9.51 -5.10 -28.32
CA LYS A 138 8.86 -6.13 -29.16
C LYS A 138 9.59 -7.46 -29.14
#